data_AF-A0A4Y2DZ44-F1
#
_entry.id   AF-A0A4Y2DZ44-F1
#
_cell.length_a   1.000
_cell.length_b   1.000
_cell.length_c   1.000
_cell.angle_alpha   90.00
_cell.angle_beta   90.00
_cell.angle_gamma   90.00
#
_symmetry.space_group_name_H-M   'P 1'
#
loop_
_entity.id
_entity.type
_entity.pdbx_description
1 polymer ?
#
loop_
_entity_poly.entity_id
_entity_poly.type
_entity_poly.pdbx_seq_one_letter_code
_entity_poly.pdbx_strand_id
1 'polypeptide(L)'
;MAYRTTPLENGFSPSEMLMGRRINTTLPVAKTQLQPYSVNKKVLEAKEERRIEGQKTNYDKHHSVRNLHELDPGQNVFITDRRPEDDSDVTGYHHSPAVADPGCPPLMSSPQSPKTYPERASSSTEASPDLYVTRRGRTVRPPESLDL
;
A
#
# COMPACT_ATOMS: atom_id res chain seq x y z
N MET A 1 -14.09 8.63 -2.64
CA MET A 1 -13.75 10.04 -2.34
C MET A 1 -12.66 10.17 -1.26
N ALA A 2 -12.69 9.39 -0.17
CA ALA A 2 -11.80 9.56 1.00
C ALA A 2 -10.30 9.66 0.67
N TYR A 3 -9.73 8.69 -0.07
CA TYR A 3 -8.29 8.63 -0.34
C TYR A 3 -7.71 9.93 -0.94
N ARG A 4 -8.48 10.62 -1.79
CA ARG A 4 -8.03 11.82 -2.51
C ARG A 4 -7.86 13.03 -1.59
N THR A 5 -8.54 13.05 -0.45
CA THR A 5 -8.63 14.20 0.47
C THR A 5 -8.05 13.91 1.85
N THR A 6 -7.74 12.65 2.13
CA THR A 6 -7.06 12.23 3.36
C THR A 6 -5.58 12.53 3.24
N PRO A 7 -4.98 13.28 4.19
CA PRO A 7 -3.54 13.49 4.22
C PRO A 7 -2.83 12.16 4.47
N LEU A 8 -1.73 11.94 3.76
CA LEU A 8 -0.83 10.81 3.97
C LEU A 8 0.10 11.11 5.15
N GLU A 9 0.98 10.16 5.50
CA GLU A 9 2.01 10.36 6.52
C GLU A 9 2.89 11.58 6.22
N ASN A 10 3.05 11.93 4.93
CA ASN A 10 3.78 13.12 4.49
C ASN A 10 3.10 14.45 4.86
N GLY A 11 1.81 14.42 5.22
CA GLY A 11 1.01 15.58 5.64
C GLY A 11 0.16 16.20 4.53
N PHE A 12 0.26 15.70 3.30
CA PHE A 12 -0.49 16.18 2.15
C PHE A 12 -1.41 15.08 1.61
N SER A 13 -2.58 15.47 1.12
CA SER A 13 -3.44 14.53 0.40
C SER A 13 -2.98 14.35 -1.05
N PRO A 14 -3.34 13.23 -1.71
CA PRO A 14 -3.02 13.01 -3.11
C PRO A 14 -3.45 14.14 -4.05
N SER A 15 -4.62 14.76 -3.78
CA SER A 15 -5.09 15.89 -4.60
C SER A 15 -4.25 17.14 -4.40
N GLU A 16 -3.74 17.38 -3.19
CA GLU A 16 -2.89 18.52 -2.89
C GLU A 16 -1.51 18.38 -3.56
N MET A 17 -0.94 17.18 -3.59
CA MET A 17 0.33 16.96 -4.29
C MET A 17 0.19 17.16 -5.81
N LEU A 18 -0.95 16.77 -6.38
CA LEU A 18 -1.19 16.86 -7.83
C LEU A 18 -1.64 18.25 -8.28
N MET A 19 -2.52 18.91 -7.51
CA MET A 19 -3.18 20.16 -7.92
C MET A 19 -2.80 21.37 -7.07
N GLY A 20 -2.01 21.20 -6.01
CA GLY A 20 -1.63 22.29 -5.10
C GLY A 20 -2.81 22.87 -4.31
N ARG A 21 -3.93 22.13 -4.19
CA ARG A 21 -5.15 22.60 -3.50
C ARG A 21 -5.99 21.44 -3.00
N ARG A 22 -6.89 21.72 -2.05
CA ARG A 22 -7.92 20.75 -1.64
C ARG A 22 -9.08 20.76 -2.65
N ILE A 23 -9.66 19.59 -2.88
CA ILE A 23 -10.87 19.47 -3.71
C ILE A 23 -12.14 19.74 -2.89
N ASN A 24 -13.19 20.19 -3.57
CA ASN A 24 -14.50 20.29 -2.97
C ASN A 24 -15.00 18.88 -2.62
N THR A 25 -15.40 18.71 -1.36
CA THR A 25 -16.00 17.48 -0.85
C THR A 25 -17.34 17.80 -0.21
N THR A 26 -18.11 16.77 0.14
CA THR A 26 -19.39 16.92 0.86
C THR A 26 -19.22 17.62 2.21
N LEU A 27 -18.04 17.48 2.84
CA LEU A 27 -17.75 18.14 4.09
C LEU A 27 -17.41 19.62 3.85
N PRO A 28 -17.93 20.54 4.67
CA PRO A 28 -17.60 21.95 4.55
C PRO A 28 -16.12 22.17 4.88
N VAL A 29 -15.41 22.82 3.96
CA VAL A 29 -13.99 23.18 4.09
C VAL A 29 -13.85 24.68 3.85
N ALA A 30 -12.90 25.32 4.53
CA ALA A 30 -12.63 26.75 4.35
C ALA A 30 -12.28 27.07 2.89
N LYS A 31 -12.87 28.15 2.35
CA LYS A 31 -12.68 28.57 0.95
C LYS A 31 -11.22 28.87 0.60
N THR A 32 -10.42 29.24 1.59
CA THR A 32 -8.98 29.50 1.45
C THR A 32 -8.19 28.24 1.09
N GLN A 33 -8.61 27.06 1.59
CA GLN A 33 -7.92 25.79 1.32
C GLN A 33 -8.27 25.20 -0.06
N LEU A 34 -9.31 25.74 -0.72
CA LEU A 34 -9.68 25.39 -2.09
C LEU A 34 -8.83 26.14 -3.13
N GLN A 35 -8.15 27.20 -2.72
CA GLN A 35 -7.27 27.97 -3.60
C GLN A 35 -5.92 27.25 -3.76
N PRO A 36 -5.31 27.34 -4.96
CA PRO A 36 -3.96 26.83 -5.18
C PRO A 36 -2.94 27.51 -4.25
N TYR A 37 -2.07 26.69 -3.66
CA TYR A 37 -0.91 27.12 -2.89
C TYR A 37 0.34 26.35 -3.34
N SER A 38 1.52 26.95 -3.15
CA SER A 38 2.77 26.27 -3.44
C SER A 38 3.11 25.28 -2.32
N VAL A 39 3.24 24.01 -2.68
CA VAL A 39 3.75 22.97 -1.77
C VAL A 39 5.28 23.05 -1.75
N ASN A 40 5.87 22.99 -0.56
CA ASN A 40 7.32 22.93 -0.39
C ASN A 40 7.86 21.56 -0.83
N LYS A 41 8.15 21.42 -2.13
CA LYS A 41 8.57 20.15 -2.76
C LYS A 41 9.77 19.50 -2.06
N LYS A 42 10.81 20.27 -1.74
CA LYS A 42 12.01 19.75 -1.06
C LYS A 42 11.72 19.07 0.27
N VAL A 43 10.80 19.64 1.06
CA VAL A 43 10.41 19.08 2.37
C VAL A 43 9.58 17.81 2.18
N LEU A 44 8.69 17.82 1.18
CA LEU A 44 7.87 16.68 0.83
C LEU A 44 8.74 15.50 0.36
N GLU A 45 9.65 15.75 -0.58
CA GLU A 45 10.57 14.74 -1.12
C GLU A 45 11.45 14.14 -0.03
N ALA A 46 12.06 14.95 0.84
CA ALA A 46 12.88 14.44 1.95
C ALA A 46 12.08 13.55 2.92
N LYS A 47 10.80 13.85 3.15
CA LYS A 47 9.93 13.06 4.02
C LYS A 47 9.54 11.75 3.35
N GLU A 48 9.28 11.78 2.05
CA GLU A 48 8.93 10.61 1.25
C GLU A 48 10.13 9.66 1.09
N GLU A 49 11.32 10.19 0.84
CA GLU A 49 12.56 9.44 0.76
C GLU A 49 12.82 8.67 2.05
N ARG A 50 12.72 9.36 3.21
CA ARG A 50 12.83 8.70 4.53
C ARG A 50 11.78 7.60 4.71
N ARG A 51 10.55 7.82 4.22
CA ARG A 51 9.46 6.82 4.31
C ARG A 51 9.79 5.58 3.47
N ILE A 52 10.27 5.78 2.23
CA ILE A 52 10.66 4.72 1.30
C ILE A 52 11.87 3.94 1.85
N GLU A 53 12.89 4.64 2.35
CA GLU A 53 14.07 4.02 2.97
C GLU A 53 13.68 3.21 4.22
N GLY A 54 12.81 3.75 5.07
CA GLY A 54 12.28 3.03 6.23
C GLY A 54 11.51 1.77 5.82
N GLN A 55 10.71 1.83 4.76
CA GLN A 55 10.01 0.65 4.24
C GLN A 55 10.97 -0.39 3.68
N LYS A 56 11.96 0.04 2.88
CA LYS A 56 13.00 -0.83 2.32
C LYS A 56 13.76 -1.53 3.44
N THR A 57 14.31 -0.79 4.39
CA THR A 57 15.09 -1.37 5.50
C THR A 57 14.26 -2.33 6.35
N ASN A 58 13.00 -2.01 6.63
CA ASN A 58 12.11 -2.92 7.37
C ASN A 58 11.81 -4.20 6.57
N TYR A 59 11.55 -4.07 5.28
CA TYR A 59 11.35 -5.21 4.39
C TYR A 59 12.60 -6.09 4.31
N ASP A 60 13.77 -5.48 4.09
CA ASP A 60 15.05 -6.18 3.99
C ASP A 60 15.37 -6.94 5.27
N LYS A 61 15.13 -6.30 6.43
CA LYS A 61 15.29 -6.92 7.74
C LYS A 61 14.33 -8.09 7.96
N HIS A 62 13.05 -7.91 7.62
CA HIS A 62 12.03 -8.94 7.79
C HIS A 62 12.31 -10.19 6.93
N HIS A 63 12.80 -9.98 5.70
CA HIS A 63 13.07 -11.07 4.76
C HIS A 63 14.52 -11.54 4.76
N SER A 64 15.35 -11.02 5.67
CA SER A 64 16.78 -11.33 5.74
C SER A 64 17.48 -11.18 4.37
N VAL A 65 17.16 -10.10 3.65
CA VAL A 65 17.75 -9.79 2.35
C VAL A 65 19.26 -9.64 2.51
N ARG A 66 20.02 -10.26 1.62
CA ARG A 66 21.49 -10.22 1.59
C ARG A 66 21.95 -9.72 0.24
N ASN A 67 23.03 -8.94 0.23
CA ASN A 67 23.70 -8.58 -1.01
C ASN A 67 24.40 -9.82 -1.56
N LEU A 68 24.18 -10.09 -2.85
CA LEU A 68 24.90 -11.14 -3.58
C LEU A 68 26.28 -10.62 -4.00
N HIS A 69 27.21 -11.54 -4.28
CA HIS A 69 28.51 -11.16 -4.83
C HIS A 69 28.34 -10.59 -6.24
N GLU A 70 29.19 -9.62 -6.58
CA GLU A 70 29.26 -9.11 -7.95
C GLU A 70 29.71 -10.23 -8.88
N LEU A 71 29.12 -10.28 -10.07
CA LEU A 71 29.47 -11.29 -11.08
C LEU A 71 30.63 -10.79 -11.93
N ASP A 72 31.60 -11.67 -12.18
CA ASP A 72 32.72 -11.36 -13.06
C ASP A 72 32.34 -11.55 -14.54
N PRO A 73 32.89 -10.73 -15.46
CA PRO A 73 32.70 -10.95 -16.90
C PRO A 73 33.13 -12.37 -17.31
N GLY A 74 32.21 -13.12 -17.93
CA GLY A 74 32.44 -14.51 -18.34
C GLY A 74 31.98 -15.57 -17.34
N GLN A 75 31.41 -15.17 -16.19
CA GLN A 75 30.81 -16.10 -15.24
C GLN A 75 29.47 -16.65 -15.76
N ASN A 76 29.38 -17.98 -15.88
CA ASN A 76 28.14 -18.64 -16.27
C ASN A 76 27.12 -18.58 -15.13
N VAL A 77 25.94 -18.04 -15.42
CA VAL A 77 24.82 -17.94 -14.48
C VAL A 77 23.60 -18.68 -15.04
N PHE A 78 22.87 -19.36 -14.15
CA PHE A 78 21.60 -19.97 -14.53
C PHE A 78 20.50 -18.91 -14.44
N ILE A 79 19.88 -18.61 -15.58
CA ILE A 79 18.71 -17.74 -15.67
C ILE A 79 17.47 -18.63 -15.65
N THR A 80 16.74 -18.62 -14.54
CA THR A 80 15.55 -19.47 -14.33
C THR A 80 14.29 -18.95 -15.01
N ASP A 81 14.26 -17.68 -15.44
CA ASP A 81 13.03 -17.02 -15.90
C ASP A 81 12.91 -16.90 -17.43
N ARG A 82 13.59 -17.78 -18.19
CA ARG A 82 13.27 -17.93 -19.61
C ARG A 82 12.01 -18.79 -19.75
N ARG A 83 10.87 -18.15 -20.00
CA ARG A 83 9.78 -18.83 -20.70
C ARG A 83 10.29 -19.19 -22.10
N PRO A 84 10.26 -20.47 -22.51
CA PRO A 84 10.66 -20.86 -23.85
C PRO A 84 9.54 -20.44 -24.80
N GLU A 85 9.59 -19.20 -25.27
CA GLU A 85 8.82 -18.79 -26.44
C GLU A 85 9.80 -18.73 -27.62
N ASP A 86 9.69 -19.81 -28.40
CA ASP A 86 9.95 -19.95 -29.82
C ASP A 86 11.40 -19.89 -30.32
N ASP A 87 11.90 -21.08 -30.63
CA ASP A 87 12.90 -21.32 -31.67
C ASP A 87 12.38 -20.78 -33.00
N SER A 88 12.68 -19.52 -33.34
CA SER A 88 12.54 -19.01 -34.70
C SER A 88 13.76 -18.19 -35.11
N ASP A 89 14.60 -18.80 -35.94
CA ASP A 89 15.62 -18.12 -36.73
C ASP A 89 14.93 -17.21 -37.76
N VAL A 90 14.70 -15.93 -37.46
CA VAL A 90 14.36 -14.94 -38.49
C VAL A 90 15.03 -13.60 -38.21
N THR A 91 15.96 -13.27 -39.10
CA THR A 91 16.53 -11.94 -39.32
C THR A 91 15.45 -10.85 -39.35
N GLY A 92 15.57 -9.83 -38.52
CA GLY A 92 14.66 -8.69 -38.58
C GLY A 92 15.10 -7.53 -37.70
N TYR A 93 15.63 -6.50 -38.36
CA TYR A 93 15.77 -5.11 -37.92
C TYR A 93 15.40 -4.81 -36.45
N HIS A 94 16.41 -4.48 -35.65
CA HIS A 94 16.19 -3.86 -34.35
C HIS A 94 15.45 -2.54 -34.56
N HIS A 95 14.16 -2.51 -34.18
CA HIS A 95 13.48 -1.27 -33.92
C HIS A 95 14.23 -0.54 -32.81
N SER A 96 14.80 0.61 -33.13
CA SER A 96 15.38 1.54 -32.18
C SER A 96 14.41 1.75 -31.01
N PRO A 97 14.83 1.56 -29.75
CA PRO A 97 13.94 1.81 -28.63
C PRO A 97 13.65 3.31 -28.62
N ALA A 98 12.36 3.65 -28.78
CA ALA A 98 11.89 4.99 -28.51
C ALA A 98 12.34 5.38 -27.10
N VAL A 99 12.98 6.55 -27.01
CA VAL A 99 13.51 7.16 -25.79
C VAL A 99 12.52 6.97 -24.63
N ALA A 100 12.95 6.23 -23.61
CA ALA A 100 12.22 6.16 -22.35
C ALA A 100 12.29 7.54 -21.69
N ASP A 101 11.14 8.17 -21.48
CA ASP A 101 11.02 9.38 -20.66
C ASP A 101 11.40 9.00 -19.21
N PRO A 102 12.47 9.58 -18.62
CA PRO A 102 13.04 9.14 -17.33
C PRO A 102 12.14 9.40 -16.10
N GLY A 103 10.90 9.86 -16.29
CA GLY A 103 10.00 10.27 -15.22
C GLY A 103 9.05 9.18 -14.68
N CYS A 104 8.98 7.99 -15.28
CA CYS A 104 8.01 6.97 -14.87
C CYS A 104 8.66 5.86 -14.02
N PRO A 105 8.44 5.82 -12.69
CA PRO A 105 8.85 4.67 -11.89
C PRO A 105 8.01 3.43 -12.25
N PRO A 106 8.59 2.21 -12.23
CA PRO A 106 7.84 1.00 -12.50
C PRO A 106 6.73 0.80 -11.47
N LEU A 107 5.51 0.49 -11.93
CA LEU A 107 4.41 0.13 -11.05
C LEU A 107 4.72 -1.23 -10.41
N MET A 108 5.13 -1.23 -9.15
CA MET A 108 5.28 -2.46 -8.36
C MET A 108 3.93 -3.13 -8.20
N SER A 109 3.81 -4.39 -8.65
CA SER A 109 2.63 -5.21 -8.47
C SER A 109 2.35 -5.41 -6.98
N SER A 110 1.15 -5.04 -6.53
CA SER A 110 0.69 -5.27 -5.17
C SER A 110 0.63 -6.79 -4.90
N PRO A 111 1.27 -7.31 -3.85
CA PRO A 111 1.19 -8.73 -3.51
C PRO A 111 -0.18 -9.03 -2.91
N GLN A 112 -1.18 -9.27 -3.76
CA GLN A 112 -2.46 -9.80 -3.34
C GLN A 112 -2.26 -11.29 -3.00
N SER A 113 -1.84 -11.58 -1.78
CA SER A 113 -1.93 -12.95 -1.26
C SER A 113 -3.40 -13.38 -1.25
N PRO A 114 -3.77 -14.58 -1.75
CA PRO A 114 -5.13 -15.09 -1.59
C PRO A 114 -5.42 -15.23 -0.10
N LYS A 115 -6.39 -14.47 0.41
CA LYS A 115 -6.89 -14.63 1.78
C LYS A 115 -7.82 -15.84 1.81
N THR A 116 -7.30 -17.00 2.20
CA THR A 116 -8.15 -18.12 2.63
C THR A 116 -8.70 -17.79 4.01
N TYR A 117 -9.98 -17.43 4.08
CA TYR A 117 -10.70 -17.28 5.34
C TYR A 117 -11.18 -18.66 5.81
N PRO A 118 -10.88 -19.10 7.04
CA PRO A 118 -11.54 -20.28 7.58
C PRO A 118 -13.02 -19.94 7.77
N GLU A 119 -13.89 -20.77 7.20
CA GLU A 119 -15.33 -20.72 7.41
C GLU A 119 -15.60 -20.96 8.90
N ARG A 120 -16.05 -19.92 9.62
CA ARG A 120 -16.53 -20.09 10.99
C ARG A 120 -17.86 -20.81 10.93
N ALA A 121 -17.88 -22.06 11.39
CA ALA A 121 -19.12 -22.72 11.75
C ALA A 121 -19.87 -21.84 12.75
N SER A 122 -21.06 -21.39 12.35
CA SER A 122 -22.00 -20.71 13.23
C SER A 122 -22.46 -21.68 14.31
N SER A 123 -21.84 -21.65 15.49
CA SER A 123 -22.47 -22.22 16.68
C SER A 123 -23.36 -21.14 17.28
N SER A 124 -24.67 -21.33 17.17
CA SER A 124 -25.66 -20.55 17.92
C SER A 124 -25.42 -20.79 19.41
N THR A 125 -24.82 -19.83 20.10
CA THR A 125 -24.78 -19.86 21.56
C THR A 125 -26.11 -19.30 22.05
N GLU A 126 -26.96 -20.17 22.59
CA GLU A 126 -28.14 -19.75 23.33
C GLU A 126 -27.73 -18.75 24.42
N ALA A 127 -28.48 -17.64 24.51
CA ALA A 127 -28.26 -16.60 25.50
C ALA A 127 -28.59 -17.14 26.88
N SER A 128 -27.55 -17.60 27.60
CA SER A 128 -27.66 -17.91 29.01
C SER A 128 -27.94 -16.61 29.78
N PRO A 129 -28.94 -16.56 30.68
CA PRO A 129 -29.37 -15.34 31.37
C PRO A 129 -28.39 -14.87 32.47
N ASP A 130 -27.22 -15.50 32.59
CA ASP A 130 -26.35 -15.28 33.74
C ASP A 130 -25.39 -14.09 33.58
N LEU A 131 -25.26 -13.37 34.68
CA LEU A 131 -24.35 -12.26 34.92
C LEU A 131 -22.91 -12.67 34.56
N TYR A 132 -22.36 -12.13 33.48
CA TYR A 132 -20.97 -12.43 33.11
C TYR A 132 -20.00 -11.39 33.67
N VAL A 133 -18.83 -11.87 34.12
CA VAL A 133 -17.77 -11.04 34.70
C VAL A 133 -16.66 -10.83 33.68
N THR A 134 -16.27 -9.59 33.46
CA THR A 134 -15.16 -9.24 32.55
C THR A 134 -13.81 -9.63 33.14
N ARG A 135 -12.78 -9.76 32.30
CA ARG A 135 -11.38 -10.05 32.72
C ARG A 135 -10.81 -9.08 33.78
N ARG A 136 -11.43 -7.91 33.97
CA ARG A 136 -11.09 -6.91 35.00
C ARG A 136 -12.01 -6.94 36.22
N GLY A 137 -12.80 -8.00 36.41
CA GLY A 137 -13.68 -8.19 37.57
C GLY A 137 -14.95 -7.34 37.56
N ARG A 138 -15.34 -6.73 36.44
CA ARG A 138 -16.62 -5.99 36.35
C ARG A 138 -17.75 -6.91 35.92
N THR A 139 -18.82 -6.95 36.70
CA THR A 139 -20.06 -7.67 36.37
C THR A 139 -20.90 -6.85 35.40
N VAL A 140 -21.33 -7.45 34.28
CA VAL A 140 -22.18 -6.80 33.28
C VAL A 140 -23.60 -7.36 33.42
N ARG A 141 -24.57 -6.48 33.69
CA ARG A 141 -26.00 -6.81 33.66
C ARG A 141 -26.53 -6.64 32.24
N PRO A 142 -27.24 -7.63 31.66
CA PRO A 142 -27.93 -7.44 30.40
C PRO A 142 -29.10 -6.45 30.57
N PRO A 143 -29.46 -5.68 29.52
CA PRO A 143 -30.55 -4.72 29.58
C PRO A 143 -31.91 -5.43 29.74
N GLU A 144 -32.80 -4.83 30.53
CA GLU A 144 -34.16 -5.31 30.73
C GLU A 144 -35.00 -5.04 29.47
N SER A 145 -35.71 -6.05 28.97
CA SER A 145 -36.63 -5.89 27.84
C SER A 145 -37.84 -5.07 28.29
N LEU A 146 -38.15 -4.01 27.54
CA LEU A 146 -39.41 -3.29 27.68
C LEU A 146 -40.48 -4.04 26.90
N ASP A 147 -41.47 -4.57 27.62
CA ASP A 147 -42.67 -5.16 27.01
C ASP A 147 -43.54 -4.00 26.47
N LEU A 148 -43.73 -3.99 25.15
CA LEU A 148 -44.62 -3.08 24.41
C LEU A 148 -45.97 -3.76 24.15
#